data_AF-A0ABD4PYG7-F1
#
_entry.id   AF-A0ABD4PYG7-F1
#
_cell.length_a   1.000
_cell.length_b   1.000
_cell.length_c   1.000
_cell.angle_alpha   90.00
_cell.angle_beta   90.00
_cell.angle_gamma   90.00
#
_symmetry.space_group_name_H-M   'P 1'
#
loop_
_entity.id
_entity.type
_entity.pdbx_description
1 polymer ?
#
loop_
_entity_poly.entity_id
_entity_poly.type
_entity_poly.pdbx_seq_one_letter_code
_entity_poly.pdbx_strand_id
1 'polypeptide(L)'
;MSNIDNRNLVEKINNSLVVEGMSINQIAKMLKVKRNEIFEIMKKENFVYDREQGFFVKINNDSLIKRIERLEEQQKEILELLGSTERKSLKIDSSVLEGDIIPRTFKLYKNTSEKFTKFCNEHRELKMQEIITVALEEFMEKHK
;
A
#
# COMPACT_ATOMS: atom_id res chain seq x y z
N MET A 1 33.97 -30.63 12.15
CA MET A 1 33.29 -31.82 11.59
C MET A 1 32.53 -31.40 10.34
N SER A 2 32.85 -32.07 9.23
CA SER A 2 32.24 -32.07 7.88
C SER A 2 31.67 -30.77 7.30
N ASN A 3 32.48 -30.14 6.45
CA ASN A 3 32.05 -29.25 5.36
C ASN A 3 31.29 -30.11 4.32
N ILE A 4 30.10 -30.59 4.67
CA ILE A 4 29.18 -31.24 3.72
C ILE A 4 28.85 -30.15 2.70
N ASP A 5 29.17 -30.41 1.43
CA ASP A 5 28.97 -29.46 0.33
C ASP A 5 27.51 -28.97 0.31
N ASN A 6 27.28 -27.75 0.78
CA ASN A 6 25.93 -27.19 1.02
C ASN A 6 25.08 -27.21 -0.27
N ARG A 7 25.71 -27.15 -1.46
CA ARG A 7 25.00 -27.26 -2.74
C ARG A 7 24.33 -28.61 -2.94
N ASN A 8 25.02 -29.69 -2.61
CA ASN A 8 24.48 -31.05 -2.71
C ASN A 8 23.32 -31.25 -1.73
N LEU A 9 23.39 -30.60 -0.56
CA LEU A 9 22.32 -30.66 0.44
C LEU A 9 21.04 -29.93 0.00
N VAL A 10 21.16 -28.75 -0.62
CA VAL A 10 20.00 -28.00 -1.16
C VAL A 10 19.32 -28.75 -2.29
N GLU A 11 20.10 -29.32 -3.21
CA GLU A 11 19.57 -30.14 -4.30
C GLU A 11 18.82 -31.37 -3.75
N LYS A 12 19.41 -32.05 -2.77
CA LYS A 12 18.77 -33.18 -2.09
C LYS A 12 17.47 -32.80 -1.40
N ILE A 13 17.44 -31.67 -0.67
CA ILE A 13 16.23 -31.17 0.00
C ILE A 13 15.13 -30.89 -1.04
N ASN A 14 15.46 -30.19 -2.14
CA ASN A 14 14.48 -29.86 -3.17
C ASN A 14 13.98 -31.09 -3.92
N ASN A 15 14.85 -32.02 -4.30
CA ASN A 15 14.44 -33.24 -5.00
C ASN A 15 13.54 -34.11 -4.10
N SER A 16 13.85 -34.26 -2.81
CA SER A 16 12.97 -34.99 -1.89
C SER A 16 11.60 -34.31 -1.70
N LEU A 17 11.55 -32.98 -1.76
CA LEU A 17 10.29 -32.24 -1.60
C LEU A 17 9.43 -32.25 -2.87
N VAL A 18 10.05 -32.02 -4.04
CA VAL A 18 9.35 -31.81 -5.32
C VAL A 18 9.18 -33.11 -6.11
N VAL A 19 10.20 -33.97 -6.15
CA VAL A 19 10.19 -35.22 -6.94
C VAL A 19 9.64 -36.38 -6.11
N GLU A 20 10.10 -36.52 -4.87
CA GLU A 20 9.71 -37.63 -4.00
C GLU A 20 8.45 -37.34 -3.17
N GLY A 21 7.95 -36.08 -3.20
CA GLY A 21 6.74 -35.67 -2.50
C GLY A 21 6.82 -35.75 -0.97
N MET A 22 8.03 -35.73 -0.40
CA MET A 22 8.22 -35.81 1.05
C MET A 22 7.85 -34.50 1.73
N SER A 23 7.20 -34.57 2.90
CA SER A 23 7.04 -33.41 3.77
C SER A 23 8.38 -32.98 4.37
N ILE A 24 8.50 -31.69 4.69
CA ILE A 24 9.69 -31.13 5.37
C ILE A 24 10.01 -31.88 6.68
N ASN A 25 9.00 -32.42 7.37
CA ASN A 25 9.20 -33.20 8.60
C ASN A 25 9.83 -34.57 8.32
N GLN A 26 9.49 -35.21 7.19
CA GLN A 26 10.13 -36.45 6.75
C GLN A 26 11.58 -36.18 6.33
N ILE A 27 11.82 -35.09 5.59
CA ILE A 27 13.16 -34.66 5.19
C ILE A 27 14.02 -34.36 6.43
N ALA A 28 13.48 -33.68 7.44
CA ALA A 28 14.17 -33.39 8.70
C ALA A 28 14.62 -34.67 9.42
N LYS A 29 13.75 -35.69 9.47
CA LYS A 29 14.08 -37.00 10.04
C LYS A 29 15.16 -37.71 9.22
N MET A 30 15.06 -37.70 7.89
CA MET A 30 16.04 -38.31 6.98
C MET A 30 17.42 -37.70 7.15
N LEU A 31 17.50 -36.37 7.24
CA LEU A 31 18.76 -35.63 7.39
C LEU A 31 19.25 -35.56 8.84
N LYS A 32 18.46 -36.04 9.81
CA LYS A 32 18.73 -35.96 11.25
C LYS A 32 18.97 -34.52 11.74
N VAL A 33 18.21 -33.57 11.20
CA VAL A 33 18.25 -32.13 11.57
C VAL A 33 16.89 -31.66 12.06
N LYS A 34 16.83 -30.52 12.74
CA LYS A 34 15.53 -29.91 13.08
C LYS A 34 14.89 -29.30 11.84
N ARG A 35 13.55 -29.24 11.83
CA ARG A 35 12.78 -28.58 10.76
C ARG A 35 13.31 -27.17 10.44
N ASN A 36 13.58 -26.36 11.47
CA ASN A 36 14.06 -24.99 11.27
C ASN A 36 15.44 -24.93 10.61
N GLU A 37 16.30 -25.93 10.82
CA GLU A 37 17.62 -25.98 10.19
C GLU A 37 17.51 -26.16 8.68
N ILE A 38 16.50 -26.87 8.17
CA ILE A 38 16.21 -26.95 6.73
C ILE A 38 15.95 -25.55 6.16
N PHE A 39 15.14 -24.74 6.84
CA PHE A 39 14.86 -23.38 6.39
C PHE A 39 16.12 -22.50 6.40
N GLU A 40 16.97 -22.63 7.42
CA GLU A 40 18.24 -21.89 7.49
C GLU A 40 19.22 -22.31 6.39
N ILE A 41 19.31 -23.62 6.08
CA ILE A 41 20.13 -24.15 4.98
C ILE A 41 19.66 -23.58 3.64
N MET A 42 18.36 -23.65 3.36
CA MET A 42 17.79 -23.16 2.11
C MET A 42 17.94 -21.64 1.97
N LYS A 43 17.73 -20.90 3.06
CA LYS A 43 17.87 -19.44 3.09
C LYS A 43 19.31 -18.99 2.82
N LYS A 44 20.32 -19.70 3.33
CA LYS A 44 21.74 -19.39 3.07
C LYS A 44 22.10 -19.46 1.58
N GLU A 45 21.37 -20.28 0.81
CA GLU A 45 21.57 -20.43 -0.64
C GLU A 45 20.55 -19.63 -1.47
N ASN A 46 19.92 -18.60 -0.88
CA ASN A 46 18.94 -17.70 -1.50
C ASN A 46 17.65 -18.37 -1.98
N PHE A 47 17.23 -19.44 -1.32
CA PHE A 47 15.92 -20.03 -1.51
C PHE A 47 14.92 -19.53 -0.47
N VAL A 48 13.67 -19.31 -0.90
CA VAL A 48 12.55 -18.94 -0.03
C VAL A 48 11.45 -19.99 -0.17
N TYR A 49 10.83 -20.36 0.94
CA TYR A 49 9.72 -21.31 0.93
C TYR A 49 8.44 -20.62 0.42
N ASP A 50 7.94 -21.09 -0.71
CA ASP A 50 6.64 -20.70 -1.24
C ASP A 50 5.55 -21.50 -0.53
N ARG A 51 4.69 -20.80 0.22
CA ARG A 51 3.61 -21.44 0.98
C ARG A 51 2.45 -21.89 0.11
N GLU A 52 2.24 -21.27 -1.05
CA GLU A 52 1.16 -21.62 -1.97
C GLU A 52 1.53 -22.89 -2.74
N GLN A 53 2.79 -22.99 -3.19
CA GLN A 53 3.25 -24.15 -3.95
C GLN A 53 3.82 -25.28 -3.07
N GLY A 54 4.18 -24.98 -1.83
CA GLY A 54 4.64 -25.98 -0.87
C GLY A 54 6.12 -26.40 -0.98
N PHE A 55 6.92 -25.67 -1.77
CA PHE A 55 8.35 -25.94 -1.95
C PHE A 55 9.23 -24.68 -1.97
N PHE A 56 10.55 -24.86 -1.98
CA PHE A 56 11.51 -23.75 -1.98
C PHE A 56 11.81 -23.26 -3.39
N VAL A 57 11.70 -21.95 -3.60
CA VAL A 57 11.98 -21.27 -4.88
C VAL A 57 13.25 -20.45 -4.75
N LYS A 58 14.14 -20.54 -5.74
CA LYS A 58 15.33 -19.70 -5.80
C LYS A 58 14.93 -18.30 -6.24
N ILE A 59 15.30 -17.29 -5.47
CA ILE A 59 15.17 -15.92 -5.96
C ILE A 59 16.21 -15.74 -7.07
N ASN A 60 15.78 -15.76 -8.33
CA ASN A 60 16.59 -15.37 -9.47
C ASN A 60 16.25 -13.93 -9.88
N ASN A 61 17.21 -13.24 -10.51
CA ASN A 61 17.03 -11.86 -10.94
C ASN A 61 15.81 -11.71 -11.88
N ASP A 62 15.51 -12.73 -12.69
CA ASP A 62 14.35 -12.72 -13.61
C ASP A 62 12.99 -12.63 -12.87
N SER A 63 12.86 -13.31 -11.72
CA SER A 63 11.66 -13.24 -10.89
C SER A 63 11.49 -11.86 -10.24
N LEU A 64 12.61 -11.24 -9.85
CA LEU A 64 12.60 -9.87 -9.31
C LEU A 64 12.28 -8.85 -10.41
N ILE A 65 12.86 -8.99 -11.60
CA ILE A 65 12.59 -8.13 -12.76
C ILE A 65 11.09 -8.14 -13.11
N LYS A 66 10.48 -9.32 -13.23
CA LYS A 66 9.03 -9.43 -13.50
C LYS A 66 8.15 -8.75 -12.45
N ARG A 67 8.59 -8.75 -11.19
CA ARG A 67 7.85 -8.07 -10.11
C ARG A 67 8.01 -6.56 -10.19
N ILE A 68 9.18 -6.07 -10.58
CA ILE A 68 9.44 -4.64 -10.82
C ILE A 68 8.60 -4.14 -12.00
N GLU A 69 8.61 -4.84 -13.13
CA GLU A 69 7.81 -4.50 -14.32
C GLU A 69 6.32 -4.35 -13.97
N ARG A 70 5.77 -5.30 -13.19
CA ARG A 70 4.37 -5.23 -12.74
C ARG A 70 4.10 -4.03 -11.83
N LEU A 71 5.03 -3.66 -10.96
CA LEU A 71 4.88 -2.50 -10.08
C LEU A 71 4.98 -1.17 -10.85
N GLU A 72 5.81 -1.11 -11.88
CA GLU A 72 5.93 0.06 -12.78
C GLU A 72 4.64 0.26 -13.59
N GLU A 73 4.04 -0.83 -14.09
CA GLU A 73 2.77 -0.78 -14.81
C GLU A 73 1.62 -0.27 -13.92
N GLN A 74 1.53 -0.75 -12.67
CA GLN A 74 0.55 -0.27 -11.70
C GLN A 74 0.74 1.22 -11.37
N GLN A 75 1.98 1.70 -11.26
CA GLN A 75 2.26 3.13 -11.04
C GLN A 75 1.83 3.99 -12.22
N LYS A 76 2.04 3.52 -13.46
CA LYS A 76 1.61 4.22 -14.67
C LYS A 76 0.08 4.35 -14.74
N GLU A 77 -0.64 3.27 -14.43
CA GLU A 77 -2.11 3.27 -14.40
C GLU A 77 -2.66 4.27 -13.36
N ILE A 78 -2.08 4.29 -12.15
CA ILE A 78 -2.44 5.26 -11.11
C ILE A 78 -2.20 6.70 -11.59
N LEU A 79 -1.07 6.95 -12.27
CA LEU A 79 -0.74 8.28 -12.78
C LEU A 79 -1.72 8.74 -13.86
N GLU A 80 -2.13 7.85 -14.77
CA GLU A 80 -3.15 8.14 -15.79
C GLU A 80 -4.52 8.45 -15.16
N LEU A 81 -4.92 7.69 -14.15
CA LEU A 81 -6.15 7.95 -13.39
C LEU A 81 -6.12 9.32 -12.69
N LEU A 82 -5.00 9.67 -12.07
CA LEU A 82 -4.82 10.99 -11.43
C LEU A 82 -4.77 12.13 -12.45
N GLY A 83 -4.14 11.92 -13.61
CA GLY A 83 -4.05 12.92 -14.69
C GLY A 83 -5.38 13.20 -15.37
N SER A 84 -6.26 12.19 -15.48
CA SER A 84 -7.61 12.36 -16.03
C SER A 84 -8.59 13.05 -15.08
N THR A 85 -8.23 13.19 -13.80
CA THR A 85 -9.01 13.94 -12.81
C THR A 85 -8.39 15.32 -12.60
N GLU A 86 -8.57 16.23 -13.57
CA GLU A 86 -8.47 17.66 -13.28
C GLU A 86 -9.58 18.04 -12.29
N ARG A 87 -9.32 17.83 -10.99
CA ARG A 87 -10.13 18.41 -9.94
C ARG A 87 -9.87 19.90 -10.00
N LYS A 88 -10.83 20.67 -10.53
CA LYS A 88 -10.84 22.13 -10.42
C LYS A 88 -10.83 22.47 -8.93
N SER A 89 -9.64 22.63 -8.36
CA SER A 89 -9.45 23.03 -6.97
C SER A 89 -10.11 24.40 -6.80
N LEU A 90 -11.01 24.51 -5.84
CA LEU A 90 -11.63 25.80 -5.52
C LEU A 90 -10.53 26.77 -5.07
N LYS A 91 -10.34 27.87 -5.80
CA LYS A 91 -9.41 28.92 -5.40
C LYS A 91 -10.11 29.79 -4.36
N ILE A 92 -9.72 29.65 -3.09
CA ILE A 92 -10.19 30.49 -2.00
C ILE A 92 -9.05 31.39 -1.50
N ASP A 93 -9.39 32.56 -0.95
CA ASP A 93 -8.44 33.38 -0.23
C ASP A 93 -8.09 32.70 1.10
N SER A 94 -6.91 32.12 1.20
CA SER A 94 -6.46 31.43 2.41
C SER A 94 -5.99 32.38 3.50
N SER A 95 -5.77 33.67 3.20
CA SER A 95 -5.23 34.63 4.17
C SER A 95 -6.21 34.93 5.30
N VAL A 96 -7.52 34.74 5.06
CA VAL A 96 -8.57 34.92 6.08
C VAL A 96 -8.73 33.71 7.01
N LEU A 97 -7.96 32.64 6.80
CA LEU A 97 -8.06 31.38 7.56
C LEU A 97 -7.03 31.28 8.69
N GLU A 98 -6.51 32.42 9.16
CA GLU A 98 -5.49 32.48 10.21
C GLU A 98 -6.09 32.78 11.59
N GLY A 99 -5.60 32.09 12.63
CA GLY A 99 -5.96 32.35 14.03
C GLY A 99 -6.80 31.26 14.71
N ASP A 100 -7.31 31.59 15.90
CA ASP A 100 -8.07 30.66 16.73
C ASP A 100 -9.52 30.49 16.24
N ILE A 101 -10.01 29.25 16.28
CA ILE A 101 -11.37 28.92 15.86
C ILE A 101 -12.36 29.14 17.01
N ILE A 102 -13.33 30.03 16.79
CA ILE A 102 -14.41 30.28 17.74
C ILE A 102 -15.69 29.56 17.26
N PRO A 103 -16.27 28.64 18.07
CA PRO A 103 -17.49 27.95 17.69
C PRO A 103 -18.70 28.89 17.70
N ARG A 104 -19.49 28.86 16.63
CA ARG A 104 -20.74 29.60 16.47
C ARG A 104 -21.81 28.71 15.84
N THR A 105 -23.06 28.93 16.22
CA THR A 105 -24.22 28.27 15.61
C THR A 105 -25.05 29.30 14.87
N PHE A 106 -25.38 29.00 13.62
CA PHE A 106 -26.23 29.83 12.76
C PHE A 106 -27.38 28.99 12.20
N LYS A 107 -28.49 29.65 11.89
CA LYS A 107 -29.64 29.01 11.25
C LYS A 107 -29.58 29.32 9.75
N LEU A 108 -29.73 28.30 8.91
CA LEU A 108 -29.87 28.43 7.47
C LEU A 108 -31.29 28.06 7.05
N TYR A 109 -31.79 28.70 6.00
CA TYR A 109 -32.98 28.22 5.32
C TYR A 109 -32.71 26.85 4.69
N LYS A 110 -33.72 25.96 4.70
CA LYS A 110 -33.62 24.57 4.23
C LYS A 110 -32.94 24.43 2.87
N ASN A 111 -33.42 25.18 1.87
CA ASN A 111 -32.89 25.15 0.51
C ASN A 111 -31.39 25.53 0.45
N THR A 112 -30.99 26.56 1.20
CA THR A 112 -29.59 26.98 1.28
C THR A 112 -28.74 25.93 1.98
N SER A 113 -29.24 25.33 3.06
CA SER A 113 -28.54 24.25 3.79
C SER A 113 -28.27 23.03 2.90
N GLU A 114 -29.26 22.60 2.12
CA GLU A 114 -29.14 21.45 1.21
C GLU A 114 -28.12 21.74 0.09
N LYS A 115 -28.22 22.91 -0.55
CA LYS A 115 -27.26 23.35 -1.58
C LYS A 115 -25.85 23.46 -1.03
N PHE A 116 -25.69 24.04 0.15
CA PHE A 116 -24.39 24.20 0.80
C PHE A 116 -23.77 22.86 1.17
N THR A 117 -24.57 21.92 1.69
CA THR A 117 -24.11 20.56 2.00
C THR A 117 -23.63 19.84 0.74
N LYS A 118 -24.38 19.95 -0.36
CA LYS A 118 -23.99 19.38 -1.66
C LYS A 118 -22.66 19.97 -2.14
N PHE A 119 -22.51 21.29 -2.07
CA PHE A 119 -21.29 22.00 -2.45
C PHE A 119 -20.07 21.52 -1.63
N CYS A 120 -20.21 21.40 -0.30
CA CYS A 120 -19.12 20.90 0.55
C CYS A 120 -18.74 19.44 0.23
N ASN A 121 -19.72 18.62 -0.17
CA ASN A 121 -19.45 17.23 -0.56
C ASN A 121 -18.73 17.09 -1.90
N GLU A 122 -18.90 18.06 -2.79
CA GLU A 122 -18.21 18.17 -4.08
C GLU A 122 -16.79 18.72 -3.90
N HIS A 123 -16.57 19.57 -2.88
CA HIS A 123 -15.30 20.23 -2.57
C HIS A 123 -14.69 19.76 -1.24
N ARG A 124 -14.40 18.46 -1.13
CA ARG A 124 -13.87 17.83 0.10
C ARG A 124 -12.44 18.25 0.45
N GLU A 125 -11.75 18.92 -0.46
CA GLU A 125 -10.43 19.51 -0.23
C GLU A 125 -10.46 20.63 0.82
N LEU A 126 -11.63 21.24 1.05
CA LEU A 126 -11.83 22.29 2.05
C LEU A 126 -12.74 21.80 3.17
N LYS A 127 -12.47 22.24 4.40
CA LYS A 127 -13.37 22.04 5.52
C LYS A 127 -14.55 22.99 5.38
N MET A 128 -15.75 22.53 5.79
CA MET A 128 -16.96 23.34 5.79
C MET A 128 -16.78 24.70 6.50
N GLN A 129 -16.01 24.73 7.59
CA GLN A 129 -15.70 25.96 8.33
C GLN A 129 -14.89 26.97 7.50
N GLU A 130 -13.99 26.53 6.64
CA GLU A 130 -13.14 27.39 5.80
C GLU A 130 -14.00 28.04 4.73
N ILE A 131 -14.91 27.26 4.12
CA ILE A 131 -15.88 27.76 3.13
C ILE A 131 -16.80 28.81 3.78
N ILE A 132 -17.29 28.56 5.00
CA ILE A 132 -18.13 29.52 5.73
C ILE A 132 -17.35 30.81 6.04
N THR A 133 -16.10 30.70 6.49
CA THR A 133 -15.27 31.85 6.85
C THR A 133 -15.07 32.76 5.65
N VAL A 134 -14.64 32.19 4.52
CA VAL A 134 -14.45 32.93 3.27
C VAL A 134 -15.76 33.57 2.79
N ALA A 135 -16.88 32.85 2.85
CA ALA A 135 -18.17 33.38 2.42
C ALA A 135 -18.65 34.57 3.28
N LEU A 136 -18.40 34.52 4.60
CA LEU A 136 -18.74 35.62 5.50
C LEU A 136 -17.84 36.84 5.26
N GLU A 137 -16.53 36.65 5.12
CA GLU A 137 -15.58 37.72 4.81
C GLU A 137 -15.90 38.39 3.47
N GLU A 138 -16.15 37.61 2.42
CA GLU A 138 -16.57 38.14 1.12
C GLU A 138 -17.86 38.95 1.22
N PHE A 139 -18.84 38.49 2.00
CA PHE A 139 -20.09 39.19 2.18
C PHE A 139 -19.89 40.51 2.93
N MET A 140 -19.11 40.50 4.02
CA MET A 140 -18.80 41.71 4.78
C MET A 140 -18.04 42.73 3.94
N GLU A 141 -17.03 42.31 3.17
CA GLU A 141 -16.22 43.21 2.34
C GLU A 141 -17.03 43.85 1.20
N LYS A 142 -17.93 43.07 0.56
CA LYS A 142 -18.81 43.59 -0.51
C LYS A 142 -19.84 44.61 -0.02
N HIS A 143 -20.09 44.67 1.28
CA HIS A 143 -21.14 45.48 1.90
C HIS A 143 -20.61 46.49 2.94
N LYS A 144 -19.30 46.79 2.93
CA LYS A 144 -18.70 47.93 3.64
C LYS A 144 -18.96 49.23 2.92
#